data_AF-A0AAW5MU27-F1
#
_entry.id   AF-A0AAW5MU27-F1
#
_cell.length_a   1.000
_cell.length_b   1.000
_cell.length_c   1.000
_cell.angle_alpha   90.00
_cell.angle_beta   90.00
_cell.angle_gamma   90.00
#
_symmetry.space_group_name_H-M   'P 1'
#
loop_
_entity.id
_entity.type
_entity.pdbx_description
1 polymer ?
#
loop_
_entity_poly.entity_id
_entity_poly.type
_entity_poly.pdbx_seq_one_letter_code
_entity_poly.pdbx_strand_id
1 'polypeptide(L)'
;RIVAEGANGPTTLEADAILAERGIPVLPDILTNAGGVTVSYFEWVQDLGRLFWTREETRVRLREKMADAFDRVWDLSQQHG
;
A
#
# COMPACT_ATOMS: atom_id res chain seq x y z
N ARG A 1 -13.05 -9.83 8.70
CA ARG A 1 -13.48 -9.28 7.39
C ARG A 1 -12.70 -7.99 7.18
N ILE A 2 -12.29 -7.67 5.96
CA ILE A 2 -11.48 -6.48 5.66
C ILE A 2 -11.95 -5.84 4.36
N VAL A 3 -11.80 -4.53 4.23
CA VAL A 3 -11.98 -3.77 2.98
C VAL A 3 -10.60 -3.28 2.55
N ALA A 4 -10.25 -3.43 1.28
CA ALA A 4 -8.99 -2.94 0.72
C ALA A 4 -9.28 -2.08 -0.51
N GLU A 5 -8.84 -0.83 -0.48
CA GLU A 5 -9.19 0.17 -1.49
C GLU A 5 -8.23 0.11 -2.69
N GLY A 6 -8.53 -0.74 -3.67
CA GLY A 6 -7.69 -0.84 -4.87
C GLY A 6 -7.78 0.37 -5.81
N ALA A 7 -8.91 1.07 -5.82
CA ALA A 7 -9.14 2.29 -6.60
C ALA A 7 -8.84 3.54 -5.77
N ASN A 8 -8.74 4.71 -6.41
CA ASN A 8 -8.56 5.98 -5.70
C ASN A 8 -9.89 6.51 -5.15
N GLY A 9 -9.93 6.83 -3.87
CA GLY A 9 -11.08 7.37 -3.13
C GLY A 9 -12.40 6.60 -3.30
N PRO A 10 -12.43 5.25 -3.16
CA PRO A 10 -13.65 4.48 -3.41
C PRO A 10 -14.66 4.56 -2.23
N THR A 11 -14.21 4.93 -1.04
CA THR A 11 -15.04 5.00 0.18
C THR A 11 -15.24 6.46 0.58
N THR A 12 -16.48 6.82 0.91
CA THR A 12 -16.79 8.16 1.44
C THR A 12 -16.53 8.23 2.95
N LEU A 13 -16.45 9.44 3.51
CA LEU A 13 -16.25 9.64 4.95
C LEU A 13 -17.38 9.01 5.79
N GLU A 14 -18.62 9.07 5.29
CA GLU A 14 -19.77 8.46 5.96
C GLU A 14 -19.69 6.93 5.94
N ALA A 15 -19.24 6.35 4.83
CA ALA A 15 -19.05 4.90 4.72
C ALA A 15 -17.91 4.42 5.62
N ASP A 16 -16.82 5.19 5.72
CA ASP A 16 -15.68 4.88 6.59
C ASP A 16 -16.11 4.82 8.07
N ALA A 17 -16.90 5.79 8.53
CA ALA A 17 -17.47 5.78 9.89
C ALA A 17 -18.33 4.54 10.16
N ILE A 18 -19.18 4.15 9.20
CA ILE A 18 -20.03 2.94 9.32
C ILE A 18 -19.18 1.66 9.37
N LEU A 19 -18.09 1.60 8.60
CA LEU A 19 -17.17 0.45 8.60
C LEU A 19 -16.41 0.36 9.93
N ALA A 20 -15.98 1.49 10.48
CA ALA A 20 -15.33 1.59 11.77
C ALA A 20 -16.25 1.15 12.92
N GLU A 21 -17.51 1.62 12.95
CA GLU A 21 -18.53 1.20 13.94
C GLU A 21 -18.78 -0.33 13.91
N ARG A 22 -18.63 -0.95 12.73
CA ARG A 22 -18.76 -2.40 12.55
C ARG A 22 -17.48 -3.18 12.85
N GLY A 23 -16.41 -2.50 13.25
CA GLY A 23 -15.09 -3.09 13.50
C GLY A 23 -14.47 -3.73 12.25
N ILE A 24 -14.76 -3.18 11.06
CA ILE A 24 -14.20 -3.66 9.79
C ILE A 24 -12.98 -2.80 9.44
N PRO A 25 -11.76 -3.35 9.46
CA PRO A 25 -10.58 -2.59 9.06
C PRO A 25 -10.63 -2.24 7.58
N VAL A 26 -10.20 -1.02 7.26
CA VAL A 26 -10.05 -0.51 5.90
C VAL A 26 -8.55 -0.32 5.62
N LEU A 27 -8.02 -1.00 4.61
CA LEU A 27 -6.72 -0.65 4.05
C LEU A 27 -6.92 0.54 3.09
N PRO A 28 -6.28 1.68 3.35
CA PRO A 28 -6.50 2.89 2.57
C PRO A 28 -5.94 2.77 1.15
N ASP A 29 -6.52 3.52 0.23
CA ASP A 29 -6.16 3.53 -1.18
C ASP A 29 -4.68 3.84 -1.43
N ILE A 30 -4.18 4.89 -0.79
CA ILE A 30 -2.78 5.35 -0.87
C ILE A 30 -1.76 4.29 -0.49
N LEU A 31 -2.16 3.28 0.29
CA LEU A 31 -1.31 2.14 0.65
C LEU A 31 -1.57 0.96 -0.29
N THR A 32 -2.84 0.62 -0.51
CA THR A 32 -3.25 -0.57 -1.27
C THR A 32 -2.77 -0.51 -2.72
N ASN A 33 -2.82 0.67 -3.35
CA ASN A 33 -2.45 0.86 -4.75
C ASN A 33 -0.99 1.34 -4.95
N ALA A 34 -0.23 1.57 -3.87
CA ALA A 34 1.14 2.11 -3.92
C ALA A 34 2.16 1.22 -4.65
N GLY A 35 1.81 -0.05 -4.89
CA GLY A 35 2.68 -0.98 -5.62
C GLY A 35 3.01 -0.50 -7.04
N GLY A 36 2.06 0.15 -7.72
CA GLY A 36 2.27 0.67 -9.08
C GLY A 36 3.37 1.73 -9.11
N VAL A 37 3.23 2.78 -8.31
CA VAL A 37 4.22 3.87 -8.24
C VAL A 37 5.58 3.37 -7.73
N THR A 38 5.59 2.40 -6.81
CA THR A 38 6.84 1.82 -6.28
C THR A 38 7.62 1.08 -7.37
N VAL A 39 6.94 0.30 -8.21
CA VAL A 39 7.61 -0.40 -9.32
C VAL A 39 8.02 0.57 -10.43
N SER A 40 7.23 1.62 -10.71
CA SER A 40 7.67 2.70 -11.63
C SER A 40 8.92 3.43 -11.12
N TYR A 41 9.06 3.60 -9.81
CA TYR A 41 10.30 4.12 -9.24
C TYR A 41 11.48 3.14 -9.45
N PHE A 42 11.26 1.84 -9.27
CA PHE A 42 12.30 0.84 -9.55
C PHE A 42 12.72 0.83 -11.02
N GLU A 43 11.80 1.01 -11.95
CA GLU A 43 12.09 1.18 -13.39
C GLU A 43 13.05 2.36 -13.61
N TRP A 44 12.72 3.53 -13.07
CA TRP A 44 13.56 4.72 -13.16
C TRP A 44 14.98 4.51 -12.60
N VAL A 45 15.12 3.81 -11.46
CA VAL A 45 16.43 3.49 -10.88
C VAL A 45 17.26 2.57 -11.78
N GLN A 46 16.62 1.54 -12.36
CA GLN A 46 17.29 0.59 -13.26
C GLN A 46 17.76 1.28 -14.55
N ASP A 47 16.95 2.19 -15.10
CA ASP A 47 17.29 2.97 -16.29
C ASP A 47 18.50 3.88 -16.07
N LEU A 48 18.55 4.58 -14.93
CA LEU A 48 19.71 5.40 -14.56
C LEU A 48 20.98 4.58 -14.38
N GLY A 49 20.86 3.40 -13.76
CA GLY A 49 21.99 2.52 -13.49
C GLY A 49 22.42 1.65 -14.68
N ARG A 50 21.59 1.57 -15.74
CA ARG A 50 21.72 0.61 -16.85
C ARG A 50 21.91 -0.83 -16.38
N LEU A 51 21.30 -1.16 -15.26
CA LEU A 51 21.35 -2.48 -14.63
C LEU A 51 19.91 -2.93 -14.36
N PHE A 52 19.46 -3.91 -15.13
CA PHE A 52 18.11 -4.44 -15.01
C PHE A 52 18.09 -5.59 -14.02
N TRP A 53 17.13 -5.54 -13.11
CA TRP A 53 16.85 -6.61 -12.17
C TRP A 53 15.92 -7.64 -12.81
N THR A 54 16.05 -8.87 -12.34
CA THR A 54 15.09 -9.93 -12.65
C THR A 54 13.73 -9.61 -12.04
N ARG A 55 12.68 -10.24 -12.60
CA ARG A 55 11.33 -10.16 -12.03
C ARG A 55 11.29 -10.52 -10.54
N GLU A 56 12.09 -11.49 -10.12
CA GLU A 56 12.10 -11.94 -8.73
C GLU A 56 12.75 -10.91 -7.80
N GLU A 57 13.87 -10.30 -8.20
CA GLU A 57 14.50 -9.22 -7.44
C GLU A 57 13.56 -8.03 -7.27
N THR A 58 12.88 -7.61 -8.35
CA THR A 58 11.87 -6.54 -8.28
C THR A 58 10.70 -6.92 -7.35
N ARG A 59 10.24 -8.18 -7.40
CA ARG A 59 9.16 -8.68 -6.54
C ARG A 59 9.56 -8.72 -5.06
N VAL A 60 10.80 -9.10 -4.76
CA VAL A 60 11.34 -9.12 -3.39
C VAL A 60 11.41 -7.69 -2.83
N ARG A 61 12.03 -6.78 -3.58
CA ARG A 61 12.13 -5.36 -3.20
C ARG A 61 10.76 -4.71 -3.00
N LEU A 62 9.80 -4.99 -3.88
CA LEU A 62 8.43 -4.50 -3.76
C LEU A 62 7.79 -5.00 -2.46
N ARG A 63 7.88 -6.31 -2.19
CA ARG A 63 7.31 -6.91 -0.98
C ARG A 63 7.87 -6.27 0.28
N GLU A 64 9.18 -6.09 0.35
CA GLU A 64 9.85 -5.47 1.50
C GLU A 64 9.33 -4.05 1.74
N LYS A 65 9.22 -3.23 0.69
CA LYS A 65 8.71 -1.86 0.81
C LYS A 65 7.24 -1.79 1.18
N MET A 66 6.40 -2.66 0.61
CA MET A 66 4.97 -2.68 0.91
C MET A 66 4.69 -3.21 2.32
N ALA A 67 5.42 -4.22 2.79
CA ALA A 67 5.29 -4.75 4.15
C ALA A 67 5.69 -3.70 5.20
N ASP A 68 6.86 -3.07 5.01
CA ASP A 68 7.34 -1.99 5.89
C ASP A 68 6.38 -0.79 5.91
N ALA A 69 5.78 -0.42 4.77
CA ALA A 69 4.76 0.62 4.72
C ALA A 69 3.46 0.20 5.45
N PHE A 70 3.03 -1.05 5.29
CA PHE A 70 1.87 -1.59 5.97
C PHE A 70 2.06 -1.57 7.49
N ASP A 71 3.19 -2.09 7.98
CA ASP A 71 3.47 -2.18 9.42
C ASP A 71 3.43 -0.80 10.08
N ARG A 72 4.03 0.22 9.45
CA ARG A 72 3.97 1.61 9.96
C ARG A 72 2.55 2.17 10.03
N VAL A 73 1.74 1.93 9.00
CA VAL A 73 0.34 2.43 8.97
C VAL A 73 -0.50 1.66 10.00
N TRP A 74 -0.27 0.36 10.13
CA TRP A 74 -0.94 -0.47 11.12
C TRP A 74 -0.62 -0.01 12.54
N ASP A 75 0.65 0.15 12.88
CA ASP A 75 1.09 0.62 14.19
C ASP A 75 0.54 2.00 14.53
N LEU A 76 0.53 2.92 13.55
CA LEU A 76 -0.07 4.25 13.73
C LEU A 76 -1.57 4.16 14.03
N SER A 77 -2.28 3.27 13.34
CA SER A 77 -3.72 3.06 13.56
C SER A 77 -4.02 2.51 14.96
N GLN A 78 -3.13 1.69 15.54
CA GLN A 78 -3.28 1.18 16.90
C GLN A 78 -3.00 2.25 17.98
N GLN A 79 -2.24 3.29 17.64
CA GLN A 79 -1.89 4.37 18.59
C GLN A 79 -2.94 5.48 18.64
N HIS A 80 -3.65 5.72 17.53
CA HIS A 80 -4.60 6.83 17.37
C HIS A 80 -6.04 6.37 17.09
N GLY A 81 -6.30 5.06 17.13
CA GLY A 81 -7.61 4.43 16.92
C GLY A 81 -8.46 4.33 18.17
#